data_AF-A0A812Z6M3-F1
#
_entry.id   AF-A0A812Z6M3-F1
#
_cell.length_a   1.000
_cell.length_b   1.000
_cell.length_c   1.000
_cell.angle_alpha   90.00
_cell.angle_beta   90.00
_cell.angle_gamma   90.00
#
_symmetry.space_group_name_H-M   'P 1'
#
loop_
_entity.id
_entity.type
_entity.pdbx_description
1 polymer ?
#
loop_
_entity_poly.entity_id
_entity_poly.type
_entity_poly.pdbx_seq_one_letter_code
_entity_poly.pdbx_strand_id
1 'polypeptide(L)'
;MVAAAAGCVLCCFCSAWIAVIFTAVGIHNMGDFLNKADAWDASTMWQQATCEVLASGVSCTDKETRSTCSGYKAGAMPSSKPPVFLTEQIAVCPGTYWCAKEGEICHCNGEITYAPELFDGYVYTVPSSEMAYKVASSSTWKCGTDQSGKPYAVDPAPWHVKHCWCTPQGILDILKKHDDSTLHKKECSEAANFDFDQPARRLKEGPQAVKHVDTEEDEEEDDEELIESEHQEDAGPRALLSRHMVDAAPARSLKGDTRRRRTYSYTPWALVSLKTESFDSLDAEEGNRQISCAYEYGVPVASSAQYTSDGPYSGPVWEVEKLAKKWGNVSTRPCWIRTRGEAGERLASCAVALEKPGSLKDKAEGSIQGAWSFLWIVLGLAVFCTGLLGVAVVFIAKTLQEHQEGSRTQQEGLMNNTGN
;
A
#
# COMPACT_ATOMS: atom_id res chain seq x y z
N MET A 1 -44.06 -13.63 24.88
CA MET A 1 -43.86 -12.52 23.91
C MET A 1 -43.04 -11.37 24.48
N VAL A 2 -43.30 -10.89 25.70
CA VAL A 2 -42.56 -9.77 26.32
C VAL A 2 -41.04 -10.01 26.42
N ALA A 3 -40.60 -11.21 26.79
CA ALA A 3 -39.17 -11.55 26.87
C ALA A 3 -38.45 -11.52 25.50
N ALA A 4 -39.13 -11.90 24.42
CA ALA A 4 -38.56 -11.85 23.07
C ALA A 4 -38.42 -10.40 22.56
N ALA A 5 -39.37 -9.54 22.90
CA ALA A 5 -39.30 -8.10 22.57
C ALA A 5 -38.15 -7.41 23.32
N ALA A 6 -37.96 -7.69 24.62
CA ALA A 6 -36.89 -7.09 25.41
C ALA A 6 -35.48 -7.43 24.89
N GLY A 7 -35.25 -8.68 24.46
CA GLY A 7 -33.97 -9.09 23.88
C GLY A 7 -33.65 -8.37 22.56
N CYS A 8 -34.67 -8.08 21.76
CA CYS A 8 -34.50 -7.36 20.49
C CYS A 8 -34.06 -5.90 20.71
N VAL A 9 -34.67 -5.19 21.68
CA VAL A 9 -34.34 -3.78 21.93
C VAL A 9 -32.91 -3.62 22.48
N LEU A 10 -32.47 -4.51 23.37
CA LEU A 10 -31.10 -4.48 23.89
C LEU A 10 -30.06 -4.72 22.78
N CYS A 11 -30.35 -5.64 21.85
CA CYS A 11 -29.49 -5.92 20.70
C CYS A 11 -29.38 -4.71 19.76
N CYS A 12 -30.50 -4.06 19.44
CA CYS A 12 -30.52 -2.83 18.64
C CYS A 12 -29.75 -1.67 19.29
N PHE A 13 -29.82 -1.54 20.62
CA PHE A 13 -29.07 -0.52 21.35
C PHE A 13 -27.56 -0.76 21.26
N CYS A 14 -27.11 -1.98 21.55
CA CYS A 14 -25.68 -2.30 21.49
C CYS A 14 -25.12 -2.13 20.08
N SER A 15 -25.83 -2.59 19.05
CA SER A 15 -25.36 -2.46 17.66
C SER A 15 -25.29 -1.02 17.18
N ALA A 16 -26.24 -0.16 17.57
CA ALA A 16 -26.22 1.26 17.24
C ALA A 16 -25.02 1.98 17.86
N TRP A 17 -24.75 1.78 19.16
CA TRP A 17 -23.59 2.40 19.82
C TRP A 17 -22.26 1.85 19.31
N ILE A 18 -22.17 0.55 19.02
CA ILE A 18 -20.98 -0.04 18.38
C ILE A 18 -20.72 0.63 17.03
N ALA A 19 -21.76 0.86 16.22
CA ALA A 19 -21.64 1.58 14.96
C ALA A 19 -21.15 3.03 15.16
N VAL A 20 -21.68 3.77 16.16
CA VAL A 20 -21.18 5.12 16.51
C VAL A 20 -19.69 5.10 16.81
N ILE A 21 -19.24 4.16 17.65
CA ILE A 21 -17.83 4.04 18.06
C ILE A 21 -16.94 3.74 16.84
N PHE A 22 -17.31 2.76 16.02
CA PHE A 22 -16.54 2.42 14.81
C PHE A 22 -16.48 3.59 13.82
N THR A 23 -17.57 4.32 13.61
CA THR A 23 -17.58 5.50 12.74
C THR A 23 -16.72 6.62 13.32
N ALA A 24 -16.76 6.86 14.63
CA ALA A 24 -15.93 7.87 15.29
C ALA A 24 -14.43 7.55 15.16
N VAL A 25 -14.03 6.29 15.40
CA VAL A 25 -12.64 5.83 15.19
C VAL A 25 -12.24 5.95 13.72
N GLY A 26 -13.15 5.61 12.79
CA GLY A 26 -12.94 5.80 11.36
C GLY A 26 -12.66 7.26 10.99
N ILE A 27 -13.48 8.19 11.48
CA ILE A 27 -13.30 9.64 11.25
C ILE A 27 -11.97 10.12 11.83
N HIS A 28 -11.58 9.66 13.02
CA HIS A 28 -10.29 10.01 13.61
C HIS A 28 -9.12 9.59 12.72
N ASN A 29 -9.11 8.32 12.26
CA ASN A 29 -8.08 7.80 11.36
C ASN A 29 -8.03 8.54 10.01
N MET A 30 -9.19 8.98 9.51
CA MET A 30 -9.27 9.80 8.30
C MET A 30 -8.73 11.22 8.52
N GLY A 31 -8.81 11.77 9.74
CA GLY A 31 -8.22 13.06 10.09
C GLY A 31 -6.68 13.06 9.97
N ASP A 32 -6.03 11.99 10.40
CA ASP A 32 -4.58 11.81 10.20
C ASP A 32 -4.23 11.76 8.71
N PHE A 33 -5.04 11.05 7.92
CA PHE A 33 -4.87 11.00 6.47
C PHE A 33 -5.08 12.37 5.80
N LEU A 34 -6.07 13.16 6.24
CA LEU A 34 -6.27 14.53 5.75
C LEU A 34 -5.06 15.42 6.00
N ASN A 35 -4.50 15.36 7.20
CA ASN A 35 -3.31 16.16 7.52
C ASN A 35 -2.13 15.77 6.62
N LYS A 36 -1.98 14.47 6.33
CA LYS A 36 -1.00 13.99 5.35
C LYS A 36 -1.29 14.50 3.94
N ALA A 37 -2.54 14.38 3.50
CA ALA A 37 -2.98 14.82 2.18
C ALA A 37 -2.79 16.33 1.99
N ASP A 38 -3.12 17.16 2.98
CA ASP A 38 -3.00 18.62 2.93
C ASP A 38 -1.52 19.06 2.78
N ALA A 39 -0.63 18.47 3.58
CA ALA A 39 0.80 18.73 3.46
C ALA A 39 1.38 18.25 2.13
N TRP A 40 0.91 17.09 1.65
CA TRP A 40 1.36 16.51 0.39
C TRP A 40 0.87 17.29 -0.84
N ASP A 41 -0.38 17.74 -0.83
CA ASP A 41 -1.05 18.43 -1.93
C ASP A 41 -0.77 19.94 -2.02
N ALA A 42 0.09 20.48 -1.15
CA ALA A 42 0.45 21.89 -1.14
C ALA A 42 0.87 22.36 -2.55
N SER A 43 0.03 23.19 -3.20
CA SER A 43 0.15 23.52 -4.62
C SER A 43 1.50 24.15 -4.99
N THR A 44 2.16 24.82 -4.05
CA THR A 44 3.49 25.40 -4.21
C THR A 44 4.61 24.38 -4.36
N MET A 45 4.37 23.11 -4.03
CA MET A 45 5.34 22.01 -4.17
C MET A 45 5.26 21.31 -5.53
N TRP A 46 4.24 21.62 -6.32
CA TRP A 46 3.93 20.92 -7.56
C TRP A 46 4.03 21.85 -8.76
N GLN A 47 4.69 21.38 -9.79
CA GLN A 47 4.75 22.06 -11.09
C GLN A 47 3.98 21.24 -12.11
N GLN A 48 3.07 21.89 -12.82
CA GLN A 48 2.37 21.26 -13.93
C GLN A 48 3.34 21.04 -15.10
N ALA A 49 3.31 19.84 -15.67
CA ALA A 49 4.08 19.46 -16.85
C ALA A 49 3.19 18.68 -17.82
N THR A 50 3.75 18.40 -19.01
CA THR A 50 3.13 17.51 -19.99
C THR A 50 3.87 16.18 -19.98
N CYS A 51 3.14 15.12 -19.66
CA CYS A 51 3.66 13.75 -19.62
C CYS A 51 3.24 12.97 -20.87
N GLU A 52 4.16 12.24 -21.48
CA GLU A 52 3.84 11.20 -22.47
C GLU A 52 3.67 9.86 -21.76
N VAL A 53 2.49 9.24 -21.84
CA VAL A 53 2.20 7.94 -21.22
C VAL A 53 2.74 6.82 -22.11
N LEU A 54 3.75 6.11 -21.62
CA LEU A 54 4.44 5.03 -22.32
C LEU A 54 3.80 3.67 -22.01
N ALA A 55 3.33 3.49 -20.78
CA ALA A 55 2.61 2.31 -20.31
C ALA A 55 1.72 2.70 -19.12
N SER A 56 0.71 1.90 -18.82
CA SER A 56 -0.07 2.06 -17.58
C SER A 56 -0.49 0.72 -17.03
N GLY A 57 -0.79 0.66 -15.74
CA GLY A 57 -1.20 -0.59 -15.14
C GLY A 57 -1.76 -0.45 -13.74
N VAL A 58 -2.03 -1.61 -13.15
CA VAL A 58 -2.47 -1.72 -11.75
C VAL A 58 -1.57 -2.69 -11.02
N SER A 59 -0.93 -2.20 -9.96
CA SER A 59 -0.24 -3.07 -9.01
C SER A 59 -1.21 -3.53 -7.94
N CYS A 60 -0.93 -4.71 -7.39
CA CYS A 60 -1.77 -5.33 -6.37
C CYS A 60 -0.90 -5.86 -5.24
N THR A 61 -1.19 -5.44 -4.02
CA THR A 61 -0.46 -5.82 -2.81
C THR A 61 -1.41 -6.39 -1.78
N ASP A 62 -1.08 -7.55 -1.23
CA ASP A 62 -1.72 -8.11 -0.04
C ASP A 62 -1.25 -7.32 1.19
N LYS A 63 -2.17 -6.67 1.92
CA LYS A 63 -1.80 -5.79 3.03
C LYS A 63 -1.16 -6.54 4.20
N GLU A 64 -1.45 -7.83 4.37
CA GLU A 64 -0.95 -8.62 5.49
C GLU A 64 0.46 -9.15 5.20
N THR A 65 0.66 -9.72 4.01
CA THR A 65 1.93 -10.35 3.64
C THR A 65 2.90 -9.40 2.93
N ARG A 66 2.41 -8.23 2.48
CA ARG A 66 3.10 -7.32 1.54
C ARG A 66 3.50 -7.99 0.22
N SER A 67 2.99 -9.19 -0.06
CA SER A 67 3.24 -9.90 -1.31
C SER A 67 2.31 -9.38 -2.40
N THR A 68 2.50 -9.86 -3.64
CA THR A 68 1.42 -9.72 -4.61
C THR A 68 0.18 -10.46 -4.17
N CYS A 69 -0.93 -10.00 -4.70
CA CYS A 69 -2.19 -10.68 -4.60
C CYS A 69 -2.00 -12.07 -5.24
N SER A 70 -2.02 -13.12 -4.43
CA SER A 70 -1.80 -14.50 -4.88
C SER A 70 -3.02 -14.99 -5.65
N GLY A 71 -2.82 -15.75 -6.75
CA GLY A 71 -3.91 -16.40 -7.50
C GLY A 71 -4.31 -15.73 -8.82
N TYR A 72 -3.46 -14.86 -9.35
CA TYR A 72 -3.72 -14.14 -10.59
C TYR A 72 -3.19 -14.92 -11.78
N LYS A 73 -3.71 -14.62 -12.97
CA LYS A 73 -3.21 -15.26 -14.20
C LYS A 73 -1.89 -14.60 -14.56
N ALA A 74 -0.95 -15.40 -15.05
CA ALA A 74 0.26 -14.86 -15.67
C ALA A 74 -0.15 -13.76 -16.65
N GLY A 75 0.40 -12.56 -16.46
CA GLY A 75 0.11 -11.44 -17.34
C GLY A 75 0.47 -11.80 -18.79
N ALA A 76 -0.30 -11.27 -19.74
CA ALA A 76 0.08 -11.26 -21.15
C ALA A 76 0.18 -9.81 -21.58
N MET A 77 1.32 -9.41 -22.16
CA MET A 77 1.43 -8.06 -22.71
C MET A 77 0.36 -7.88 -23.80
N PRO A 78 -0.59 -6.95 -23.67
CA PRO A 78 -1.54 -6.69 -24.73
C PRO A 78 -0.80 -6.13 -25.95
N SER A 79 -1.29 -6.44 -27.16
CA SER A 79 -0.66 -6.01 -28.42
C SER A 79 -0.88 -4.53 -28.76
N SER A 80 -1.57 -3.76 -27.91
CA SER A 80 -1.86 -2.34 -28.11
C SER A 80 -0.70 -1.44 -27.65
N LYS A 81 -0.53 -0.30 -28.33
CA LYS A 81 0.39 0.77 -27.92
C LYS A 81 -0.42 2.01 -27.47
N PRO A 82 -0.20 2.56 -26.26
CA PRO A 82 0.69 2.06 -25.21
C PRO A 82 0.11 0.80 -24.51
N PRO A 83 0.95 -0.07 -23.92
CA PRO A 83 0.47 -1.21 -23.15
C PRO A 83 -0.29 -0.77 -21.90
N VAL A 84 -1.39 -1.49 -21.62
CA VAL A 84 -2.24 -1.27 -20.45
C VAL A 84 -2.40 -2.57 -19.69
N PHE A 85 -1.83 -2.64 -18.49
CA PHE A 85 -1.92 -3.82 -17.64
C PHE A 85 -3.17 -3.77 -16.75
N LEU A 86 -4.03 -4.76 -16.87
CA LEU A 86 -5.24 -4.86 -16.06
C LEU A 86 -4.95 -5.50 -14.70
N THR A 87 -5.92 -5.46 -13.79
CA THR A 87 -5.69 -6.01 -12.44
C THR A 87 -5.46 -7.51 -12.47
N GLU A 88 -5.98 -8.23 -13.48
CA GLU A 88 -5.73 -9.67 -13.62
C GLU A 88 -4.29 -10.00 -14.00
N GLN A 89 -3.55 -9.04 -14.56
CA GLN A 89 -2.17 -9.23 -15.00
C GLN A 89 -1.15 -8.90 -13.91
N ILE A 90 -1.54 -8.10 -12.91
CA ILE A 90 -0.70 -7.56 -11.83
C ILE A 90 0.66 -7.11 -12.36
N ALA A 91 0.72 -5.89 -12.85
CA ALA A 91 1.98 -5.27 -13.23
C ALA A 91 2.33 -4.17 -12.23
N VAL A 92 3.61 -3.99 -11.98
CA VAL A 92 4.14 -2.82 -11.27
C VAL A 92 4.93 -2.00 -12.26
N CYS A 93 4.91 -0.68 -12.08
CA CYS A 93 5.77 0.20 -12.85
C CYS A 93 7.22 -0.30 -12.75
N PRO A 94 7.99 -0.39 -13.86
CA PRO A 94 7.73 0.16 -15.20
C PRO A 94 6.88 -0.71 -16.15
N GLY A 95 6.25 -1.77 -15.67
CA GLY A 95 5.44 -2.70 -16.47
C GLY A 95 5.83 -4.16 -16.28
N THR A 96 6.53 -4.47 -15.20
CA THR A 96 6.90 -5.83 -14.85
C THR A 96 5.72 -6.52 -14.17
N TYR A 97 5.38 -7.70 -14.65
CA TYR A 97 4.23 -8.45 -14.16
C TYR A 97 4.58 -9.83 -13.63
N TRP A 98 3.75 -10.35 -12.75
CA TRP A 98 3.90 -11.72 -12.22
C TRP A 98 3.58 -12.76 -13.30
N CYS A 99 4.50 -13.69 -13.59
CA CYS A 99 4.26 -14.71 -14.64
C CYS A 99 4.18 -16.16 -14.14
N ALA A 100 4.92 -16.56 -13.10
CA ALA A 100 4.91 -17.94 -12.62
C ALA A 100 5.44 -18.06 -11.18
N LYS A 101 5.03 -19.12 -10.47
CA LYS A 101 5.70 -19.53 -9.23
C LYS A 101 6.95 -20.34 -9.55
N GLU A 102 7.86 -20.43 -8.58
CA GLU A 102 8.97 -21.38 -8.63
C GLU A 102 8.52 -22.78 -9.10
N GLY A 103 9.22 -23.32 -10.11
CA GLY A 103 8.93 -24.60 -10.73
C GLY A 103 7.87 -24.60 -11.85
N GLU A 104 7.05 -23.55 -11.97
CA GLU A 104 6.04 -23.40 -13.03
C GLU A 104 6.63 -22.78 -14.32
N ILE A 105 5.89 -22.85 -15.42
CA ILE A 105 6.29 -22.25 -16.70
C ILE A 105 5.82 -20.80 -16.78
N CYS A 106 6.77 -19.88 -16.96
CA CYS A 106 6.56 -18.47 -17.27
C CYS A 106 6.62 -18.26 -18.79
N HIS A 107 5.58 -17.67 -19.37
CA HIS A 107 5.58 -17.23 -20.76
C HIS A 107 5.98 -15.76 -20.80
N CYS A 108 7.20 -15.45 -21.26
CA CYS A 108 7.73 -14.10 -21.28
C CYS A 108 8.55 -13.86 -22.55
N ASN A 109 8.21 -12.81 -23.28
CA ASN A 109 9.05 -12.25 -24.33
C ASN A 109 9.64 -10.93 -23.82
N GLY A 110 10.86 -10.97 -23.30
CA GLY A 110 11.54 -9.89 -22.60
C GLY A 110 12.56 -10.40 -21.58
N GLU A 111 12.57 -9.80 -20.40
CA GLU A 111 13.47 -10.19 -19.30
C GLU A 111 12.66 -10.83 -18.17
N ILE A 112 13.06 -12.03 -17.77
CA ILE A 112 12.54 -12.71 -16.59
C ILE A 112 13.45 -12.40 -15.41
N THR A 113 12.86 -11.94 -14.31
CA THR A 113 13.54 -11.78 -13.03
C THR A 113 12.97 -12.79 -12.03
N TYR A 114 13.86 -13.56 -11.40
CA TYR A 114 13.51 -14.47 -10.31
C TYR A 114 13.83 -13.80 -8.97
N ALA A 115 12.80 -13.57 -8.14
CA ALA A 115 12.93 -12.86 -6.87
C ALA A 115 11.86 -13.28 -5.84
N PRO A 116 12.12 -13.13 -4.52
CA PRO A 116 11.14 -13.39 -3.48
C PRO A 116 10.00 -12.35 -3.44
N GLU A 117 10.30 -11.13 -3.88
CA GLU A 117 9.38 -9.99 -3.83
C GLU A 117 8.90 -9.57 -5.23
N LEU A 118 7.99 -8.60 -5.24
CA LEU A 118 7.36 -8.01 -6.43
C LEU A 118 8.31 -7.11 -7.20
N PHE A 119 8.72 -7.51 -8.42
CA PHE A 119 9.71 -6.72 -9.17
C PHE A 119 9.03 -5.51 -9.79
N ASP A 120 9.51 -4.35 -9.40
CA ASP A 120 9.06 -3.01 -9.75
C ASP A 120 10.10 -2.28 -10.62
N GLY A 121 10.90 -3.02 -11.38
CA GLY A 121 11.95 -2.47 -12.25
C GLY A 121 13.31 -2.34 -11.61
N TYR A 122 13.43 -2.61 -10.31
CA TYR A 122 14.63 -2.31 -9.53
C TYR A 122 15.53 -3.51 -9.32
N VAL A 123 16.85 -3.28 -9.26
CA VAL A 123 17.79 -4.28 -8.74
C VAL A 123 17.52 -4.35 -7.24
N TYR A 124 16.94 -5.44 -6.77
CA TYR A 124 16.79 -5.66 -5.34
C TYR A 124 18.17 -5.55 -4.71
N THR A 125 18.39 -4.51 -3.92
CA THR A 125 19.58 -4.37 -3.06
C THR A 125 19.42 -5.29 -1.86
N VAL A 126 19.22 -6.55 -2.14
CA VAL A 126 19.40 -7.59 -1.14
C VAL A 126 20.89 -7.95 -1.13
N PRO A 127 21.43 -8.40 0.00
CA PRO A 127 22.85 -8.76 0.12
C PRO A 127 23.27 -9.67 -1.04
N SER A 128 24.54 -9.69 -1.44
CA SER A 128 25.04 -10.49 -2.58
C SER A 128 24.66 -11.98 -2.55
N SER A 129 24.25 -12.51 -1.38
CA SER A 129 23.70 -13.86 -1.20
C SER A 129 22.27 -14.05 -1.70
N GLU A 130 21.53 -12.98 -1.98
CA GLU A 130 20.10 -12.99 -2.29
C GLU A 130 19.79 -12.56 -3.75
N MET A 131 20.67 -12.91 -4.68
CA MET A 131 20.67 -12.43 -6.06
C MET A 131 19.32 -12.58 -6.79
N ALA A 132 18.74 -11.48 -7.26
CA ALA A 132 17.73 -11.60 -8.30
C ALA A 132 18.39 -12.13 -9.58
N TYR A 133 17.91 -13.26 -10.10
CA TYR A 133 18.42 -13.80 -11.36
C TYR A 133 17.64 -13.25 -12.52
N LYS A 134 18.35 -12.54 -13.41
CA LYS A 134 17.80 -12.00 -14.64
C LYS A 134 18.18 -12.86 -15.82
N VAL A 135 17.21 -13.13 -16.69
CA VAL A 135 17.44 -13.88 -17.91
C VAL A 135 16.57 -13.37 -19.04
N ALA A 136 17.20 -13.06 -20.16
CA ALA A 136 16.48 -12.76 -21.39
C ALA A 136 15.75 -14.03 -21.86
N SER A 137 14.45 -13.90 -22.16
CA SER A 137 13.62 -14.98 -22.67
C SER A 137 12.82 -14.48 -23.86
N SER A 138 12.82 -15.25 -24.95
CA SER A 138 11.97 -15.02 -26.12
C SER A 138 10.71 -15.89 -26.12
N SER A 139 10.54 -16.77 -25.12
CA SER A 139 9.48 -17.77 -25.09
C SER A 139 9.15 -18.28 -23.68
N THR A 140 9.00 -19.60 -23.52
CA THR A 140 8.63 -20.26 -22.27
C THR A 140 9.85 -20.55 -21.43
N TRP A 141 9.77 -20.25 -20.14
CA TRP A 141 10.85 -20.44 -19.19
C TRP A 141 10.36 -21.17 -17.95
N LYS A 142 11.13 -22.11 -17.42
CA LYS A 142 10.80 -22.74 -16.14
C LYS A 142 11.30 -21.85 -15.00
N CYS A 143 10.39 -21.40 -14.16
CA CYS A 143 10.74 -20.49 -13.08
C CYS A 143 11.66 -21.15 -12.06
N GLY A 144 12.72 -20.43 -11.65
CA GLY A 144 13.75 -20.94 -10.74
C GLY A 144 14.87 -21.76 -11.42
N THR A 145 14.92 -21.79 -12.75
CA THR A 145 16.01 -22.45 -13.50
C THR A 145 16.81 -21.48 -14.36
N ASP A 146 18.04 -21.85 -14.73
CA ASP A 146 18.91 -21.19 -15.69
C ASP A 146 18.59 -21.57 -17.15
N GLN A 147 19.40 -21.09 -18.11
CA GLN A 147 19.24 -21.37 -19.56
C GLN A 147 19.39 -22.84 -19.93
N SER A 148 20.02 -23.64 -19.08
CA SER A 148 20.16 -25.09 -19.26
C SER A 148 19.01 -25.88 -18.62
N GLY A 149 18.06 -25.20 -17.99
CA GLY A 149 16.95 -25.81 -17.24
C GLY A 149 17.37 -26.39 -15.89
N LYS A 150 18.59 -26.09 -15.43
CA LYS A 150 19.06 -26.48 -14.09
C LYS A 150 18.63 -25.42 -13.08
N PRO A 151 18.34 -25.78 -11.82
CA PRO A 151 18.12 -24.79 -10.77
C PRO A 151 19.26 -23.77 -10.71
N TYR A 152 18.97 -22.52 -10.35
CA TYR A 152 20.02 -21.54 -10.12
C TYR A 152 21.05 -22.06 -9.10
N ALA A 153 22.32 -21.74 -9.33
CA ALA A 153 23.42 -22.26 -8.51
C ALA A 153 23.32 -21.85 -7.04
N VAL A 154 22.73 -20.68 -6.77
CA VAL A 154 22.41 -20.18 -5.44
C VAL A 154 20.92 -19.87 -5.40
N ASP A 155 20.25 -20.35 -4.36
CA ASP A 155 18.88 -19.93 -4.07
C ASP A 155 18.93 -18.52 -3.46
N PRO A 156 18.32 -17.51 -4.09
CA PRO A 156 18.45 -16.14 -3.62
C PRO A 156 17.64 -15.82 -2.38
N ALA A 157 16.79 -16.72 -1.90
CA ALA A 157 16.17 -16.51 -0.60
C ALA A 157 15.76 -17.87 -0.04
N PRO A 158 16.72 -18.66 0.48
CA PRO A 158 16.42 -19.96 1.06
C PRO A 158 15.25 -19.81 2.04
N TRP A 159 14.28 -20.71 2.01
CA TRP A 159 13.07 -20.70 2.86
C TRP A 159 11.97 -19.69 2.50
N HIS A 160 12.22 -18.76 1.58
CA HIS A 160 11.18 -17.88 1.04
C HIS A 160 10.57 -18.47 -0.24
N VAL A 161 9.32 -18.12 -0.51
CA VAL A 161 8.69 -18.44 -1.80
C VAL A 161 9.20 -17.43 -2.82
N LYS A 162 9.71 -17.91 -3.95
CA LYS A 162 10.13 -17.03 -5.05
C LYS A 162 9.15 -17.09 -6.22
N HIS A 163 9.19 -16.02 -6.99
CA HIS A 163 8.34 -15.81 -8.14
C HIS A 163 9.18 -15.37 -9.33
N CYS A 164 8.67 -15.68 -10.52
CA CYS A 164 9.19 -15.12 -11.75
C CYS A 164 8.32 -13.94 -12.18
N TRP A 165 9.02 -12.88 -12.55
CA TRP A 165 8.48 -11.61 -13.00
C TRP A 165 8.94 -11.38 -14.43
N CYS A 166 8.03 -11.01 -15.31
CA CYS A 166 8.34 -10.70 -16.71
C CYS A 166 8.29 -9.19 -16.92
N THR A 167 9.41 -8.62 -17.37
CA THR A 167 9.46 -7.28 -17.96
C THR A 167 9.39 -7.44 -19.48
N PRO A 168 8.28 -7.07 -20.14
CA PRO A 168 8.13 -7.31 -21.58
C PRO A 168 9.16 -6.56 -22.40
N GLN A 169 9.51 -7.12 -23.57
CA GLN A 169 10.47 -6.50 -24.48
C GLN A 169 10.08 -5.08 -24.85
N GLY A 170 8.80 -4.79 -25.08
CA GLY A 170 8.36 -3.42 -25.40
C GLY A 170 8.60 -2.42 -24.26
N ILE A 171 8.58 -2.85 -22.99
CA ILE A 171 8.97 -2.02 -21.85
C ILE A 171 10.50 -1.85 -21.82
N LEU A 172 11.26 -2.93 -22.02
CA LEU A 172 12.72 -2.86 -22.09
C LEU A 172 13.20 -1.93 -23.22
N ASP A 173 12.53 -1.96 -24.38
CA ASP A 173 12.83 -1.09 -25.52
C ASP A 173 12.58 0.39 -25.18
N ILE A 174 11.50 0.66 -24.43
CA ILE A 174 11.21 2.00 -23.91
C ILE A 174 12.32 2.45 -22.96
N LEU A 175 12.68 1.61 -21.99
CA LEU A 175 13.73 1.94 -21.01
C LEU A 175 15.09 2.18 -21.70
N LYS A 176 15.47 1.30 -22.63
CA LYS A 176 16.71 1.41 -23.39
C LYS A 176 16.77 2.67 -24.26
N LYS A 177 15.64 3.08 -24.84
CA LYS A 177 15.56 4.30 -25.66
C LYS A 177 15.85 5.57 -24.85
N HIS A 178 15.60 5.55 -23.54
CA HIS A 178 15.74 6.71 -22.67
C HIS A 178 17.04 6.70 -21.84
N ASP A 179 17.99 5.82 -22.18
CA ASP A 179 19.22 5.58 -21.46
C ASP A 179 19.01 5.09 -20.02
N ASP A 180 19.72 4.03 -19.62
CA ASP A 180 19.48 3.32 -18.35
C ASP A 180 19.69 4.19 -17.10
N SER A 181 20.29 5.38 -17.28
CA SER A 181 20.57 6.40 -16.28
C SER A 181 19.36 7.26 -15.89
N THR A 182 18.25 7.25 -16.63
CA THR A 182 17.14 8.21 -16.43
C THR A 182 15.95 7.72 -15.62
N LEU A 183 15.81 6.41 -15.40
CA LEU A 183 14.79 5.87 -14.49
C LEU A 183 15.34 5.97 -13.06
N HIS A 184 14.81 6.86 -12.23
CA HIS A 184 15.19 6.88 -10.83
C HIS A 184 14.69 5.62 -10.11
N LYS A 185 15.63 4.78 -9.70
CA LYS A 185 15.46 3.33 -9.64
C LYS A 185 15.25 2.71 -8.24
N LYS A 186 14.98 3.48 -7.18
CA LYS A 186 14.58 2.94 -5.85
C LYS A 186 14.25 4.06 -4.87
N GLU A 187 15.18 5.01 -4.79
CA GLU A 187 15.14 6.10 -3.83
C GLU A 187 13.92 6.98 -4.05
N CYS A 188 13.41 7.08 -5.27
CA CYS A 188 12.29 7.97 -5.55
C CYS A 188 10.96 7.51 -4.97
N SER A 189 10.51 6.28 -5.24
CA SER A 189 9.23 5.81 -4.69
C SER A 189 9.31 5.61 -3.18
N GLU A 190 10.45 5.16 -2.66
CA GLU A 190 10.67 5.01 -1.22
C GLU A 190 10.75 6.37 -0.52
N ALA A 191 11.54 7.33 -1.01
CA ALA A 191 11.64 8.67 -0.45
C ALA A 191 10.32 9.42 -0.57
N ALA A 192 9.58 9.26 -1.67
CA ALA A 192 8.28 9.90 -1.84
C ALA A 192 7.22 9.29 -0.91
N ASN A 193 7.19 7.96 -0.72
CA ASN A 193 6.35 7.32 0.28
C ASN A 193 6.72 7.78 1.70
N PHE A 194 8.03 7.87 1.99
CA PHE A 194 8.54 8.35 3.26
C PHE A 194 8.14 9.82 3.53
N ASP A 195 8.29 10.69 2.53
CA ASP A 195 7.87 12.11 2.58
C ASP A 195 6.36 12.23 2.83
N PHE A 196 5.55 11.38 2.17
CA PHE A 196 4.10 11.31 2.41
C PHE A 196 3.73 10.86 3.83
N ASP A 197 4.48 9.93 4.41
CA ASP A 197 4.18 9.37 5.73
C ASP A 197 4.71 10.21 6.91
N GLN A 198 5.65 11.14 6.68
CA GLN A 198 6.27 11.98 7.72
C GLN A 198 5.81 13.45 7.88
N PRO A 199 4.63 13.92 7.42
CA PRO A 199 4.31 15.36 7.47
C PRO A 199 4.16 15.90 8.90
N ALA A 200 3.86 15.01 9.87
CA ALA A 200 3.68 15.36 11.27
C ALA A 200 4.98 15.79 12.00
N ARG A 201 6.17 15.43 11.50
CA ARG A 201 7.43 15.92 12.09
C ARG A 201 7.68 17.38 11.72
N ARG A 202 7.40 17.76 10.47
CA ARG A 202 7.70 19.11 9.95
C ARG A 202 6.81 20.22 10.48
N LEU A 203 5.54 19.94 10.78
CA LEU A 203 4.64 20.95 11.38
C LEU A 203 4.95 21.21 12.87
N LYS A 204 5.55 20.23 13.57
CA LYS A 204 5.95 20.37 14.98
C LYS A 204 7.32 21.01 15.12
N GLU A 205 8.23 20.71 14.21
CA GLU A 205 9.46 21.47 14.00
C GLU A 205 9.12 22.70 13.17
N GLY A 206 8.26 23.57 13.70
CA GLY A 206 8.03 24.90 13.12
C GLY A 206 9.39 25.55 12.85
N PRO A 207 9.51 26.41 11.81
CA PRO A 207 10.77 26.78 11.17
C PRO A 207 11.79 27.08 12.26
N GLN A 208 12.58 26.07 12.60
CA GLN A 208 13.75 26.31 13.42
C GLN A 208 14.58 27.11 12.46
N ALA A 209 14.58 28.42 12.68
CA ALA A 209 15.53 29.33 12.08
C ALA A 209 16.82 28.54 12.08
N VAL A 210 17.29 28.17 10.88
CA VAL A 210 18.59 27.60 10.68
C VAL A 210 19.48 28.59 11.39
N LYS A 211 19.81 28.31 12.65
CA LYS A 211 20.89 28.99 13.33
C LYS A 211 22.02 28.59 12.43
N HIS A 212 22.42 29.53 11.58
CA HIS A 212 23.72 29.55 10.97
C HIS A 212 24.64 29.25 12.15
N VAL A 213 25.04 27.99 12.27
CA VAL A 213 26.20 27.66 13.06
C VAL A 213 27.27 28.25 12.18
N ASP A 214 27.57 29.51 12.46
CA ASP A 214 28.84 30.10 12.11
C ASP A 214 29.84 29.20 12.85
N THR A 215 30.27 28.15 12.17
CA THR A 215 31.44 27.38 12.55
C THR A 215 32.58 28.37 12.36
N GLU A 216 32.84 29.15 13.41
CA GLU A 216 34.11 29.84 13.54
C GLU A 216 35.21 28.78 13.36
N GLU A 217 36.06 29.07 12.40
CA GLU A 217 37.26 28.32 12.06
C GLU A 217 38.20 28.36 13.27
N ASP A 218 38.06 27.40 14.18
CA ASP A 218 39.12 27.11 15.14
C ASP A 218 40.10 26.14 14.46
N GLU A 219 41.17 26.76 13.94
CA GLU A 219 42.44 26.14 13.61
C GLU A 219 43.07 25.54 14.90
N GLU A 220 43.06 24.22 15.06
CA GLU A 220 44.03 23.49 15.88
C GLU A 220 44.41 22.21 15.13
N GLU A 221 45.52 22.23 14.39
CA GLU A 221 46.87 21.79 14.82
C GLU A 221 46.94 20.27 15.11
N ASP A 222 47.55 19.58 14.15
CA ASP A 222 48.48 18.45 14.26
C ASP A 222 48.40 17.55 15.50
N ASP A 223 48.06 16.26 15.28
CA ASP A 223 48.84 15.16 15.86
C ASP A 223 48.58 13.84 15.11
N GLU A 224 49.62 13.41 14.39
CA GLU A 224 49.75 12.06 13.84
C GLU A 224 49.96 11.06 15.00
N GLU A 225 49.02 10.14 15.23
CA GLU A 225 49.31 8.94 16.02
C GLU A 225 49.05 7.67 15.20
N LEU A 226 50.16 7.07 14.76
CA LEU A 226 50.28 5.71 14.27
C LEU A 226 49.65 4.72 15.27
N ILE A 227 48.67 3.95 14.82
CA ILE A 227 48.35 2.66 15.46
C ILE A 227 48.53 1.56 14.40
N GLU A 228 49.74 1.02 14.38
CA GLU A 228 50.01 -0.34 13.93
C GLU A 228 49.40 -1.31 14.94
N SER A 229 48.58 -2.24 14.48
CA SER A 229 48.36 -3.49 15.21
C SER A 229 48.28 -4.66 14.22
N GLU A 230 49.45 -5.24 13.99
CA GLU A 230 49.63 -6.66 13.64
C GLU A 230 49.07 -7.56 14.75
N HIS A 231 48.33 -8.61 14.37
CA HIS A 231 48.18 -9.94 15.01
C HIS A 231 46.80 -10.50 14.60
N GLN A 232 46.60 -11.75 14.19
CA GLN A 232 47.44 -12.94 14.18
C GLN A 232 46.68 -14.01 13.37
N GLU A 233 47.40 -14.75 12.52
CA GLU A 233 46.95 -16.01 11.95
C GLU A 233 46.77 -17.03 13.08
N ASP A 234 45.65 -17.76 13.12
CA ASP A 234 45.72 -19.13 13.62
C ASP A 234 44.71 -20.05 12.94
N ALA A 235 45.25 -21.16 12.46
CA ALA A 235 44.58 -22.21 11.74
C ALA A 235 44.18 -23.32 12.72
N GLY A 236 42.98 -23.88 12.55
CA GLY A 236 42.59 -25.07 13.30
C GLY A 236 41.33 -25.75 12.74
N PRO A 237 41.41 -26.98 12.21
CA PRO A 237 40.29 -27.68 11.61
C PRO A 237 39.48 -28.40 12.69
N ARG A 238 38.15 -28.20 12.71
CA ARG A 238 37.23 -29.07 13.45
C ARG A 238 36.21 -29.69 12.51
N ALA A 239 36.53 -30.92 12.14
CA ALA A 239 35.61 -31.89 11.62
C ALA A 239 34.58 -32.32 12.69
N LEU A 240 33.46 -32.85 12.19
CA LEU A 240 32.49 -33.74 12.86
C LEU A 240 31.47 -33.08 13.81
N LEU A 241 30.31 -32.73 13.24
CA LEU A 241 29.06 -33.37 13.68
C LEU A 241 28.08 -33.45 12.51
N SER A 242 28.07 -34.64 11.92
CA SER A 242 27.03 -35.17 11.05
C SER A 242 25.80 -35.54 11.88
N ARG A 243 24.62 -35.46 11.24
CA ARG A 243 23.25 -35.76 11.74
C ARG A 243 22.54 -34.64 12.50
N HIS A 244 21.67 -33.92 11.79
CA HIS A 244 20.24 -34.16 11.98
C HIS A 244 19.48 -33.88 10.69
N MET A 245 18.41 -34.66 10.50
CA MET A 245 17.61 -34.83 9.30
C MET A 245 17.13 -33.49 8.73
N VAL A 246 17.39 -33.30 7.43
CA VAL A 246 16.64 -32.39 6.58
C VAL A 246 15.26 -33.00 6.41
N ASP A 247 14.39 -32.82 7.40
CA ASP A 247 12.97 -32.93 7.18
C ASP A 247 12.60 -31.75 6.28
N ALA A 248 12.37 -32.08 5.01
CA ALA A 248 11.81 -31.17 4.03
C ALA A 248 10.62 -30.46 4.66
N ALA A 249 10.79 -29.17 4.96
CA ALA A 249 9.71 -28.35 5.47
C ALA A 249 8.52 -28.55 4.52
N PRO A 250 7.37 -29.06 5.01
CA PRO A 250 6.25 -29.35 4.14
C PRO A 250 5.85 -28.04 3.46
N ALA A 251 5.88 -28.04 2.13
CA ALA A 251 5.42 -26.93 1.31
C ALA A 251 4.10 -26.44 1.90
N ARG A 252 4.08 -25.21 2.42
CA ARG A 252 2.87 -24.61 3.02
C ARG A 252 1.79 -24.63 1.96
N SER A 253 0.90 -25.63 2.07
CA SER A 253 -0.25 -25.77 1.20
C SER A 253 -1.17 -24.60 1.48
N LEU A 254 -1.23 -23.66 0.52
CA LEU A 254 -2.12 -22.49 0.50
C LEU A 254 -3.62 -22.85 0.46
N LYS A 255 -4.00 -24.13 0.60
CA LYS A 255 -5.39 -24.59 0.71
C LYS A 255 -5.95 -24.55 2.14
N GLY A 256 -5.18 -24.12 3.15
CA GLY A 256 -5.52 -24.33 4.56
C GLY A 256 -5.99 -23.13 5.39
N ASP A 257 -5.94 -21.88 4.91
CA ASP A 257 -6.24 -20.71 5.76
C ASP A 257 -7.58 -20.05 5.40
N THR A 258 -8.67 -20.80 5.59
CA THR A 258 -10.04 -20.37 5.26
C THR A 258 -10.67 -19.40 6.28
N ARG A 259 -9.90 -18.83 7.22
CA ARG A 259 -10.48 -18.01 8.30
C ARG A 259 -10.08 -16.55 8.36
N ARG A 260 -8.98 -16.11 7.74
CA ARG A 260 -8.59 -14.70 7.76
C ARG A 260 -8.94 -14.06 6.41
N ARG A 261 -9.88 -13.11 6.43
CA ARG A 261 -10.18 -12.28 5.25
C ARG A 261 -8.93 -11.49 4.91
N ARG A 262 -8.36 -11.75 3.73
CA ARG A 262 -7.22 -10.99 3.21
C ARG A 262 -7.74 -9.71 2.58
N THR A 263 -7.11 -8.60 2.93
CA THR A 263 -7.39 -7.29 2.34
C THR A 263 -6.31 -6.96 1.32
N TYR A 264 -6.72 -6.67 0.11
CA TYR A 264 -5.85 -6.30 -0.99
C TYR A 264 -5.91 -4.80 -1.23
N SER A 265 -4.79 -4.23 -1.65
CA SER A 265 -4.68 -2.85 -2.10
C SER A 265 -4.29 -2.82 -3.57
N TYR A 266 -4.94 -1.95 -4.33
CA TYR A 266 -4.73 -1.79 -5.76
C TYR A 266 -4.20 -0.38 -6.02
N THR A 267 -3.07 -0.26 -6.71
CA THR A 267 -2.48 1.06 -6.98
C THR A 267 -2.36 1.25 -8.49
N PRO A 268 -3.06 2.23 -9.08
CA PRO A 268 -2.89 2.57 -10.48
C PRO A 268 -1.53 3.26 -10.67
N TRP A 269 -0.82 2.89 -11.73
CA TRP A 269 0.44 3.53 -12.11
C TRP A 269 0.50 3.77 -13.62
N ALA A 270 1.36 4.71 -14.03
CA ALA A 270 1.75 4.90 -15.41
C ALA A 270 3.25 5.10 -15.53
N LEU A 271 3.87 4.49 -16.53
CA LEU A 271 5.23 4.83 -16.93
C LEU A 271 5.13 6.04 -17.86
N VAL A 272 5.73 7.16 -17.47
CA VAL A 272 5.65 8.40 -18.22
C VAL A 272 7.03 8.88 -18.65
N SER A 273 7.09 9.51 -19.82
CA SER A 273 8.22 10.33 -20.23
C SER A 273 7.90 11.80 -19.98
N LEU A 274 8.81 12.47 -19.25
CA LEU A 274 8.77 13.88 -18.94
C LEU A 274 9.67 14.64 -19.91
N LYS A 275 9.20 15.79 -20.40
CA LYS A 275 10.07 16.76 -21.07
C LYS A 275 10.71 17.65 -20.03
N THR A 276 12.03 17.66 -19.97
CA THR A 276 12.81 18.37 -18.94
C THR A 276 12.96 19.87 -19.22
N GLU A 277 12.05 20.47 -20.00
CA GLU A 277 12.22 21.78 -20.65
C GLU A 277 12.43 23.00 -19.70
N SER A 278 12.46 22.87 -18.36
CA SER A 278 12.55 24.08 -17.50
C SER A 278 12.94 23.89 -16.03
N PHE A 279 13.65 22.83 -15.62
CA PHE A 279 14.08 22.72 -14.22
C PHE A 279 15.51 23.27 -14.05
N ASP A 280 15.65 24.60 -14.12
CA ASP A 280 16.79 25.46 -13.73
C ASP A 280 18.24 25.09 -14.14
N SER A 281 18.45 24.06 -14.96
CA SER A 281 19.78 23.73 -15.49
C SER A 281 20.02 24.49 -16.80
N LEU A 282 20.93 25.46 -16.73
CA LEU A 282 21.45 26.26 -17.86
C LEU A 282 22.09 25.40 -18.97
N ASP A 283 22.28 24.10 -18.72
CA ASP A 283 22.89 23.12 -19.64
C ASP A 283 21.90 22.07 -20.15
N ALA A 284 20.58 22.35 -20.13
CA ALA A 284 19.58 21.46 -20.70
C ALA A 284 19.71 21.40 -22.23
N GLU A 285 20.69 20.64 -22.72
CA GLU A 285 20.77 20.26 -24.12
C GLU A 285 19.43 19.65 -24.56
N GLU A 286 18.99 20.14 -25.72
CA GLU A 286 17.70 19.95 -26.35
C GLU A 286 17.44 18.47 -26.66
N GLY A 287 16.99 17.68 -25.67
CA GLY A 287 16.63 16.28 -25.96
C GLY A 287 16.46 15.31 -24.79
N ASN A 288 16.93 15.62 -23.59
CA ASN A 288 16.89 14.63 -22.50
C ASN A 288 15.47 14.49 -21.93
N ARG A 289 14.84 13.35 -22.22
CA ARG A 289 13.54 12.95 -21.70
C ARG A 289 13.71 12.00 -20.53
N GLN A 290 13.31 12.43 -19.34
CA GLN A 290 13.31 11.60 -18.14
C GLN A 290 12.15 10.60 -18.17
N ILE A 291 12.36 9.35 -17.75
CA ILE A 291 11.26 8.40 -17.49
C ILE A 291 11.00 8.34 -15.99
N SER A 292 9.73 8.39 -15.61
CA SER A 292 9.33 8.21 -14.20
C SER A 292 8.06 7.38 -14.07
N CYS A 293 7.87 6.80 -12.90
CA CYS A 293 6.61 6.20 -12.50
C CYS A 293 5.69 7.29 -11.96
N ALA A 294 4.53 7.43 -12.59
CA ALA A 294 3.48 8.32 -12.16
C ALA A 294 2.35 7.56 -11.47
N TYR A 295 1.80 8.15 -10.43
CA TYR A 295 0.69 7.63 -9.64
C TYR A 295 -0.45 8.64 -9.64
N GLU A 296 -1.62 8.26 -9.14
CA GLU A 296 -2.78 9.17 -9.13
C GLU A 296 -2.45 10.47 -8.39
N TYR A 297 -1.86 10.36 -7.20
CA TYR A 297 -1.49 11.48 -6.34
C TYR A 297 0.02 11.58 -6.10
N GLY A 298 0.83 11.14 -7.08
CA GLY A 298 2.29 11.27 -7.01
C GLY A 298 3.03 10.14 -6.31
N VAL A 299 2.37 9.39 -5.44
CA VAL A 299 2.93 8.23 -4.73
C VAL A 299 1.95 7.05 -4.65
N PRO A 300 2.47 5.80 -4.60
CA PRO A 300 1.62 4.62 -4.41
C PRO A 300 0.76 4.72 -3.16
N VAL A 301 1.38 5.04 -2.02
CA VAL A 301 0.73 4.97 -0.70
C VAL A 301 -0.51 5.87 -0.61
N ALA A 302 -0.49 7.05 -1.25
CA ALA A 302 -1.60 8.00 -1.24
C ALA A 302 -2.87 7.45 -1.93
N SER A 303 -2.70 6.67 -3.01
CA SER A 303 -3.82 6.03 -3.71
C SER A 303 -4.20 4.66 -3.12
N SER A 304 -3.23 3.96 -2.51
CA SER A 304 -3.38 2.57 -2.04
C SER A 304 -4.51 2.39 -1.00
N ALA A 305 -4.78 3.43 -0.20
CA ALA A 305 -5.82 3.42 0.83
C ALA A 305 -7.23 3.56 0.25
N GLN A 306 -7.36 4.13 -0.95
CA GLN A 306 -8.66 4.39 -1.59
C GLN A 306 -9.21 3.15 -2.30
N TYR A 307 -8.31 2.28 -2.73
CA TYR A 307 -8.66 1.11 -3.53
C TYR A 307 -8.32 -0.17 -2.79
N THR A 308 -9.12 -0.47 -1.78
CA THR A 308 -8.95 -1.66 -0.96
C THR A 308 -10.14 -2.59 -1.11
N SER A 309 -9.88 -3.89 -1.20
CA SER A 309 -10.95 -4.87 -1.22
C SER A 309 -10.72 -6.05 -0.30
N ASP A 310 -11.81 -6.54 0.29
CA ASP A 310 -11.86 -7.82 0.97
C ASP A 310 -12.02 -8.92 -0.09
N GLY A 311 -10.92 -9.62 -0.37
CA GLY A 311 -10.86 -10.62 -1.43
C GLY A 311 -10.38 -10.08 -2.78
N PRO A 312 -9.93 -10.98 -3.67
CA PRO A 312 -9.48 -10.59 -5.00
C PRO A 312 -10.67 -10.16 -5.88
N TYR A 313 -10.48 -9.10 -6.66
CA TYR A 313 -11.38 -8.71 -7.76
C TYR A 313 -12.81 -8.32 -7.34
N SER A 314 -12.93 -7.69 -6.19
CA SER A 314 -14.19 -7.15 -5.67
C SER A 314 -14.08 -5.64 -5.43
N GLY A 315 -15.23 -4.96 -5.35
CA GLY A 315 -15.31 -3.55 -4.97
C GLY A 315 -14.51 -2.61 -5.90
N PRO A 316 -13.57 -1.80 -5.38
CA PRO A 316 -12.95 -0.69 -6.11
C PRO A 316 -12.00 -1.09 -7.23
N VAL A 317 -11.69 -2.39 -7.39
CA VAL A 317 -10.78 -2.91 -8.42
C VAL A 317 -11.13 -2.39 -9.82
N TRP A 318 -12.42 -2.38 -10.14
CA TRP A 318 -12.94 -1.92 -11.43
C TRP A 318 -12.70 -0.44 -11.69
N GLU A 319 -12.70 0.39 -10.64
CA GLU A 319 -12.42 1.81 -10.74
C GLU A 319 -10.96 2.05 -11.08
N VAL A 320 -10.06 1.28 -10.45
CA VAL A 320 -8.61 1.35 -10.70
C VAL A 320 -8.28 0.90 -12.12
N GLU A 321 -8.92 -0.16 -12.61
CA GLU A 321 -8.74 -0.56 -14.01
C GLU A 321 -9.24 0.49 -15.00
N LYS A 322 -10.42 1.07 -14.71
CA LYS A 322 -10.96 2.13 -15.56
C LYS A 322 -10.02 3.34 -15.58
N LEU A 323 -9.37 3.63 -14.46
CA LEU A 323 -8.38 4.69 -14.34
C LEU A 323 -7.11 4.37 -15.14
N ALA A 324 -6.53 3.17 -14.98
CA ALA A 324 -5.38 2.73 -15.78
C ALA A 324 -5.68 2.75 -17.29
N LYS A 325 -6.86 2.24 -17.71
CA LYS A 325 -7.34 2.33 -19.10
C LYS A 325 -7.46 3.78 -19.58
N LYS A 326 -8.04 4.67 -18.76
CA LYS A 326 -8.14 6.10 -19.07
C LYS A 326 -6.75 6.70 -19.32
N TRP A 327 -5.75 6.29 -18.52
CA TRP A 327 -4.38 6.80 -18.64
C TRP A 327 -3.70 6.27 -19.91
N GLY A 328 -3.79 4.97 -20.18
CA GLY A 328 -3.21 4.37 -21.39
C GLY A 328 -3.92 4.76 -22.70
N ASN A 329 -5.19 5.15 -22.66
CA ASN A 329 -5.93 5.59 -23.85
C ASN A 329 -5.49 6.99 -24.35
N VAL A 330 -4.70 7.72 -23.56
CA VAL A 330 -4.26 9.08 -23.89
C VAL A 330 -2.73 9.12 -23.82
N SER A 331 -2.07 9.18 -24.98
CA SER A 331 -0.61 9.18 -25.06
C SER A 331 0.04 10.41 -24.43
N THR A 332 -0.66 11.53 -24.30
CA THR A 332 -0.11 12.77 -23.75
C THR A 332 -1.13 13.48 -22.88
N ARG A 333 -0.74 13.86 -21.66
CA ARG A 333 -1.65 14.48 -20.69
C ARG A 333 -0.94 15.45 -19.74
N PRO A 334 -1.67 16.38 -19.11
CA PRO A 334 -1.14 17.11 -17.97
C PRO A 334 -0.83 16.14 -16.83
N CYS A 335 0.28 16.42 -16.17
CA CYS A 335 0.73 15.76 -14.95
C CYS A 335 1.39 16.81 -14.05
N TRP A 336 1.72 16.42 -12.83
CA TRP A 336 2.33 17.31 -11.84
C TRP A 336 3.56 16.66 -11.27
N ILE A 337 4.68 17.37 -11.33
CA ILE A 337 5.96 16.93 -10.82
C ILE A 337 6.20 17.66 -9.50
N ARG A 338 6.57 16.93 -8.45
CA ARG A 338 6.94 17.54 -7.17
C ARG A 338 8.35 18.11 -7.28
N THR A 339 8.48 19.43 -7.16
CA THR A 339 9.74 20.16 -7.38
C THR A 339 10.36 20.70 -6.09
N ARG A 340 9.61 20.71 -4.99
CA ARG A 340 10.07 21.22 -3.68
C ARG A 340 9.77 20.22 -2.57
N GLY A 341 10.57 20.26 -1.49
CA GLY A 341 10.54 19.31 -0.38
C GLY A 341 11.60 18.21 -0.50
N GLU A 342 11.79 17.39 0.54
CA GLU A 342 12.89 16.42 0.64
C GLU A 342 12.98 15.45 -0.55
N ALA A 343 11.83 14.99 -1.07
CA ALA A 343 11.78 14.10 -2.22
C ALA A 343 12.10 14.80 -3.57
N GLY A 344 12.09 16.14 -3.62
CA GLY A 344 12.41 16.92 -4.83
C GLY A 344 13.75 17.67 -4.75
N GLU A 345 14.24 18.00 -3.54
CA GLU A 345 15.49 18.75 -3.34
C GLU A 345 16.74 17.88 -3.50
N ARG A 346 16.69 16.60 -3.07
CA ARG A 346 17.81 15.66 -3.22
C ARG A 346 17.68 14.75 -4.44
N LEU A 347 16.47 14.63 -4.98
CA LEU A 347 16.12 13.71 -6.04
C LEU A 347 15.08 14.39 -6.96
N ALA A 348 15.52 15.35 -7.76
CA ALA A 348 14.63 16.11 -8.62
C ALA A 348 13.68 15.18 -9.42
N SER A 349 12.36 15.41 -9.30
CA SER A 349 11.29 14.75 -10.08
C SER A 349 10.88 13.32 -9.69
N CYS A 350 11.10 12.90 -8.44
CA CYS A 350 10.67 11.56 -7.99
C CYS A 350 9.18 11.29 -7.97
N ALA A 351 8.38 12.29 -7.58
CA ALA A 351 6.93 12.12 -7.41
C ALA A 351 6.21 12.78 -8.58
N VAL A 352 5.53 11.96 -9.39
CA VAL A 352 4.74 12.41 -10.54
C VAL A 352 3.28 12.04 -10.34
N ALA A 353 2.42 13.04 -10.19
CA ALA A 353 0.98 12.88 -10.04
C ALA A 353 0.28 13.00 -11.41
N LEU A 354 -0.73 12.16 -11.62
CA LEU A 354 -1.62 12.22 -12.78
C LEU A 354 -2.96 12.90 -12.50
N GLU A 355 -3.24 13.22 -11.24
CA GLU A 355 -4.32 14.10 -10.81
C GLU A 355 -3.77 15.38 -10.21
N LYS A 356 -4.57 16.45 -10.28
CA LYS A 356 -4.16 17.79 -9.86
C LYS A 356 -3.87 17.82 -8.35
N PRO A 357 -2.87 18.60 -7.89
CA PRO A 357 -2.70 18.90 -6.47
C PRO A 357 -4.00 19.47 -5.89
N GLY A 358 -4.33 19.06 -4.67
CA GLY A 358 -5.58 19.35 -3.98
C GLY A 358 -6.67 18.32 -4.22
N SER A 359 -6.57 17.48 -5.26
CA SER A 359 -7.59 16.46 -5.52
C SER A 359 -7.60 15.33 -4.49
N LEU A 360 -6.46 15.02 -3.86
CA LEU A 360 -6.39 14.02 -2.78
C LEU A 360 -7.14 14.55 -1.55
N LYS A 361 -6.87 15.81 -1.20
CA LYS A 361 -7.57 16.52 -0.12
C LYS A 361 -9.07 16.61 -0.39
N ASP A 362 -9.48 17.10 -1.56
CA ASP A 362 -10.90 17.23 -1.95
C ASP A 362 -11.64 15.88 -1.79
N LYS A 363 -11.02 14.78 -2.21
CA LYS A 363 -11.59 13.43 -2.12
C LYS A 363 -11.67 12.94 -0.68
N ALA A 364 -10.64 13.20 0.13
CA ALA A 364 -10.61 12.84 1.55
C ALA A 364 -11.65 13.65 2.35
N GLU A 365 -11.78 14.95 2.09
CA GLU A 365 -12.79 15.82 2.71
C GLU A 365 -14.21 15.36 2.35
N GLY A 366 -14.45 15.03 1.08
CA GLY A 366 -15.74 14.47 0.64
C GLY A 366 -16.07 13.15 1.35
N SER A 367 -15.08 12.26 1.53
CA SER A 367 -15.24 11.01 2.28
C SER A 367 -15.57 11.25 3.75
N ILE A 368 -14.87 12.19 4.39
CA ILE A 368 -15.08 12.56 5.80
C ILE A 368 -16.43 13.24 6.01
N GLN A 369 -16.85 14.12 5.11
CA GLN A 369 -18.16 14.74 5.17
C GLN A 369 -19.27 13.69 5.06
N GLY A 370 -19.08 12.68 4.20
CA GLY A 370 -19.97 11.51 4.13
C GLY A 370 -19.99 10.72 5.45
N ALA A 371 -18.82 10.45 6.04
CA ALA A 371 -18.70 9.74 7.31
C ALA A 371 -19.34 10.51 8.48
N TRP A 372 -19.17 11.84 8.55
CA TRP A 372 -19.83 12.70 9.53
C TRP A 372 -21.35 12.67 9.38
N SER A 373 -21.84 12.77 8.14
CA SER A 373 -23.27 12.68 7.86
C SER A 373 -23.84 11.34 8.34
N PHE A 374 -23.12 10.25 8.07
CA PHE A 374 -23.49 8.91 8.56
C PHE A 374 -23.44 8.83 10.09
N LEU A 375 -22.40 9.38 10.74
CA LEU A 375 -22.29 9.41 12.20
C LEU A 375 -23.50 10.09 12.85
N TRP A 376 -23.94 11.24 12.34
CA TRP A 376 -25.10 11.94 12.87
C TRP A 376 -26.39 11.13 12.73
N ILE A 377 -26.57 10.40 11.63
CA ILE A 377 -27.71 9.50 11.43
C ILE A 377 -27.67 8.36 12.46
N VAL A 378 -26.53 7.69 12.62
CA VAL A 378 -26.38 6.57 13.56
C VAL A 378 -26.50 7.05 15.00
N LEU A 379 -25.96 8.22 15.34
CA LEU A 379 -26.09 8.84 16.66
C LEU A 379 -27.56 9.18 16.96
N GLY A 380 -28.28 9.75 16.00
CA GLY A 380 -29.72 10.02 16.13
C GLY A 380 -30.52 8.73 16.40
N LEU A 381 -30.22 7.66 15.66
CA LEU A 381 -30.81 6.33 15.87
C LEU A 381 -30.45 5.75 17.24
N ALA A 382 -29.19 5.86 17.67
CA ALA A 382 -28.74 5.39 18.97
C ALA A 382 -29.49 6.10 20.11
N VAL A 383 -29.55 7.43 20.07
CA VAL A 383 -30.30 8.26 21.04
C VAL A 383 -31.79 7.87 21.04
N PHE A 384 -32.40 7.72 19.86
CA PHE A 384 -33.80 7.29 19.75
C PHE A 384 -34.03 5.91 20.40
N CYS A 385 -33.17 4.92 20.11
CA CYS A 385 -33.23 3.60 20.73
C CYS A 385 -33.02 3.65 22.25
N THR A 386 -32.13 4.52 22.75
CA THR A 386 -31.94 4.73 24.20
C THR A 386 -33.21 5.28 24.85
N GLY A 387 -33.90 6.21 24.19
CA GLY A 387 -35.16 6.77 24.66
C GLY A 387 -36.27 5.73 24.74
N LEU A 388 -36.42 4.89 23.71
CA LEU A 388 -37.38 3.79 23.71
C LEU A 388 -37.09 2.76 24.81
N LEU A 389 -35.83 2.44 25.07
CA LEU A 389 -35.44 1.60 26.21
C LEU A 389 -35.85 2.22 27.53
N GLY A 390 -35.60 3.53 27.72
CA GLY A 390 -36.02 4.24 28.91
C GLY A 390 -37.53 4.16 29.14
N VAL A 391 -38.33 4.41 28.10
CA VAL A 391 -39.81 4.31 28.17
C VAL A 391 -40.25 2.87 28.47
N ALA A 392 -39.64 1.87 27.83
CA ALA A 392 -39.97 0.47 28.08
C ALA A 392 -39.63 0.04 29.51
N VAL A 393 -38.49 0.47 30.06
CA VAL A 393 -38.09 0.19 31.45
C VAL A 393 -39.08 0.83 32.43
N VAL A 394 -39.48 2.09 32.21
CA VAL A 394 -40.48 2.77 33.05
C VAL A 394 -41.82 2.05 32.99
N PHE A 395 -42.27 1.64 31.80
CA PHE A 395 -43.52 0.90 31.64
C PHE A 395 -43.47 -0.46 32.35
N ILE A 396 -42.38 -1.21 32.19
CA ILE A 396 -42.17 -2.50 32.88
C ILE A 396 -42.17 -2.29 34.40
N ALA A 397 -41.42 -1.31 34.90
CA ALA A 397 -41.37 -0.99 36.33
C ALA A 397 -42.77 -0.66 36.89
N LYS A 398 -43.54 0.14 36.17
CA LYS A 398 -44.92 0.49 36.55
C LYS A 398 -45.83 -0.74 36.57
N THR A 399 -45.78 -1.58 35.54
CA THR A 399 -46.59 -2.82 35.50
C THR A 399 -46.22 -3.82 36.59
N LEU A 400 -44.93 -3.92 36.95
CA LEU A 400 -44.47 -4.75 38.05
C LEU A 400 -44.97 -4.22 39.40
N GLN A 401 -44.97 -2.89 39.58
CA GLN A 401 -45.50 -2.27 40.78
C GLN A 401 -47.02 -2.53 40.92
N GLU A 402 -47.79 -2.32 39.84
CA GLU A 402 -49.24 -2.61 39.84
C GLU A 402 -49.53 -4.09 40.14
N HIS A 403 -48.71 -5.01 39.61
CA HIS A 403 -48.86 -6.44 39.89
C HIS A 403 -48.49 -6.82 41.34
N GLN A 404 -47.53 -6.12 41.96
CA GLN A 404 -47.19 -6.30 43.38
C GLN A 404 -48.29 -5.76 44.30
N GLU A 405 -48.91 -4.63 43.96
CA GLU A 405 -50.05 -4.07 44.71
C GLU A 405 -51.28 -4.98 44.59
N GLY A 406 -51.53 -5.54 43.40
CA GLY A 406 -52.58 -6.53 43.16
C GLY A 406 -52.39 -7.85 43.91
N SER A 407 -51.16 -8.39 43.95
CA SER A 407 -50.90 -9.63 44.71
C SER A 407 -50.98 -9.41 46.22
N ARG A 408 -50.56 -8.24 46.72
CA ARG A 408 -50.68 -7.89 48.14
C ARG A 408 -52.14 -7.81 48.59
N THR A 409 -53.00 -7.16 47.82
CA THR A 409 -54.44 -7.08 48.13
C THR A 409 -55.13 -8.44 48.07
N GLN A 410 -54.75 -9.31 47.13
CA GLN A 410 -55.28 -10.67 47.05
C GLN A 410 -54.86 -11.56 48.24
N GLN A 411 -53.61 -11.39 48.72
CA GLN A 411 -53.10 -12.08 49.90
C GLN A 411 -53.79 -11.61 51.20
N GLU A 412 -54.04 -10.31 51.34
CA GLU A 412 -54.83 -9.75 52.45
C GLU A 412 -56.28 -10.27 52.44
N GLY A 413 -56.90 -10.41 51.25
CA GLY A 413 -58.23 -11.03 51.11
C GLY A 413 -58.28 -12.51 51.52
N LEU A 414 -57.24 -13.28 51.22
CA LEU A 414 -57.12 -14.69 51.62
C LEU A 414 -56.92 -14.86 53.13
N MET A 415 -56.16 -13.96 53.78
CA MET A 415 -55.98 -14.00 55.23
C MET A 415 -57.25 -13.63 56.01
N ASN A 416 -58.10 -12.75 55.46
CA ASN A 416 -59.36 -12.38 56.12
C ASN A 416 -60.45 -13.47 56.03
N ASN A 417 -60.35 -14.43 55.10
CA ASN A 417 -61.38 -15.44 54.87
C ASN A 417 -61.12 -16.78 55.57
N THR A 418 -59.98 -16.94 56.25
CA THR A 418 -59.61 -18.16 56.99
C THR A 418 -59.90 -18.06 58.50
N GLY A 419 -60.47 -16.94 58.96
CA GLY A 419 -60.80 -16.67 60.36
C GLY A 419 -62.28 -16.77 60.75
N ASN A 420 -63.14 -17.31 59.89
CA ASN A 420 -64.56 -17.54 60.16
C ASN A 420 -64.92 -19.02 60.18
#